data_AF-A0ABD5Q6N5-F1
#
_entry.id   AF-A0ABD5Q6N5-F1
#
_cell.length_a   1.000
_cell.length_b   1.000
_cell.length_c   1.000
_cell.angle_alpha   90.00
_cell.angle_beta   90.00
_cell.angle_gamma   90.00
#
_symmetry.space_group_name_H-M   'P 1'
#
loop_
_entity.id
_entity.type
_entity.pdbx_description
1 polymer ?
#
loop_
_entity_poly.entity_id
_entity_poly.type
_entity_poly.pdbx_seq_one_letter_code
_entity_poly.pdbx_strand_id
1 'polypeptide(L)' 'MATEPCEGCGERVKIAGGIANLWTLEHDATGGMTLEFDSDGTEHFLCFDCIDRLPDDPTAEDVAALGES' A
#
# COMPACT_ATOMS: atom_id res chain seq x y z
N MET A 1 2.05 -13.12 -11.01
CA MET A 1 1.71 -11.77 -10.53
C MET A 1 1.51 -11.88 -9.04
N ALA A 2 2.33 -11.18 -8.25
CA ALA A 2 2.18 -11.16 -6.80
C ALA A 2 1.14 -10.10 -6.45
N THR A 3 0.27 -10.42 -5.50
CA THR A 3 -0.73 -9.49 -4.96
C THR A 3 -0.66 -9.53 -3.45
N GLU A 4 -0.76 -8.37 -2.82
CA GLU A 4 -0.74 -8.19 -1.37
C GLU A 4 -2.05 -7.52 -0.93
N PRO A 5 -2.67 -7.94 0.19
CA PRO A 5 -3.85 -7.25 0.70
C PRO A 5 -3.49 -5.86 1.21
N CYS A 6 -4.27 -4.85 0.81
CA CYS A 6 -4.22 -3.51 1.38
C CYS A 6 -4.59 -3.57 2.87
N GLU A 7 -3.77 -3.02 3.74
CA GLU A 7 -4.05 -2.99 5.18
C GLU A 7 -5.20 -2.05 5.56
N GLY A 8 -5.53 -1.09 4.68
CA GLY A 8 -6.68 -0.19 4.87
C GLY A 8 -8.01 -0.83 4.48
N CYS A 9 -8.16 -1.22 3.20
CA CYS A 9 -9.44 -1.71 2.67
C CYS A 9 -9.55 -3.24 2.54
N GLY A 10 -8.46 -3.99 2.76
CA GLY A 10 -8.41 -5.44 2.61
C GLY A 10 -8.40 -5.96 1.16
N GLU A 11 -8.50 -5.08 0.15
CA GLU A 11 -8.48 -5.50 -1.26
C GLU A 11 -7.10 -6.03 -1.69
N ARG A 12 -7.09 -7.02 -2.58
CA ARG A 12 -5.84 -7.58 -3.13
C ARG A 12 -5.29 -6.67 -4.22
N VAL A 13 -4.18 -6.02 -3.92
CA VAL A 13 -3.50 -5.06 -4.78
C VAL A 13 -2.32 -5.72 -5.49
N LYS A 14 -2.09 -5.41 -6.76
CA LYS A 14 -0.90 -5.88 -7.47
C LYS A 14 0.35 -5.20 -6.93
N ILE A 15 1.35 -6.00 -6.58
CA ILE A 15 2.68 -5.53 -6.18
C ILE A 15 3.70 -5.86 -7.26
N ALA A 16 4.68 -4.97 -7.43
CA ALA A 16 5.85 -5.25 -8.26
C ALA A 16 6.67 -6.34 -7.56
N GLY A 17 6.56 -7.58 -8.07
CA GLY A 17 7.27 -8.72 -7.51
C GLY A 17 8.78 -8.61 -7.73
N GLY A 18 9.55 -8.70 -6.64
CA GLY A 18 11.00 -8.57 -6.59
C GLY A 18 11.79 -9.54 -7.47
N ILE A 19 13.02 -9.12 -7.80
CA ILE A 19 14.17 -9.79 -8.45
C ILE A 19 13.99 -10.65 -9.72
N ALA A 20 12.80 -11.14 -10.06
CA ALA A 20 12.53 -11.80 -11.34
C ALA A 20 12.37 -10.80 -12.51
N ASN A 21 12.18 -9.51 -12.20
CA ASN A 21 12.00 -8.44 -13.18
C ASN A 21 13.25 -7.57 -13.39
N LEU A 22 14.43 -8.00 -12.93
CA LEU A 22 15.67 -7.24 -13.14
C LEU A 22 16.02 -7.03 -14.63
N TRP A 23 15.44 -7.82 -15.54
CA TRP A 23 15.78 -7.84 -16.97
C TRP A 23 14.61 -7.50 -17.89
N THR A 24 13.43 -7.21 -17.35
CA THR A 24 12.31 -6.69 -18.13
C THR A 24 11.72 -5.57 -17.30
N LEU A 25 12.07 -4.34 -17.68
CA LEU A 25 11.48 -3.11 -17.18
C LEU A 25 10.03 -2.99 -17.70
N GLU A 26 9.23 -4.03 -17.50
CA GLU A 26 7.78 -3.91 -17.63
C GLU A 26 7.36 -3.01 -16.47
N HIS A 27 7.09 -1.77 -16.82
CA HIS A 27 6.45 -0.75 -16.00
C HIS A 27 5.00 -1.17 -15.75
N ASP A 28 4.79 -2.36 -15.17
CA ASP A 28 3.49 -2.76 -14.64
C ASP A 28 3.27 -1.86 -13.43
N ALA A 29 2.41 -0.86 -13.60
CA ALA A 29 2.06 0.06 -12.54
C ALA A 29 1.54 -0.77 -11.36
N THR A 30 2.23 -0.69 -10.22
CA THR A 30 1.75 -1.31 -8.99
C THR A 30 0.43 -0.66 -8.60
N GLY A 31 -0.45 -1.38 -7.91
CA GLY A 31 -1.70 -0.79 -7.42
C GLY A 31 -1.56 -0.08 -6.06
N GLY A 32 -0.36 -0.11 -5.48
CA GLY A 32 -0.08 0.37 -4.14
C GLY A 32 1.41 0.36 -3.81
N MET A 33 1.74 0.78 -2.60
CA MET A 33 3.10 0.83 -2.04
C MET A 33 3.09 0.76 -0.51
N THR A 34 4.23 0.39 0.06
CA THR A 34 4.46 0.48 1.50
C THR A 34 4.82 1.90 1.88
N LEU A 35 4.11 2.46 2.86
CA LEU A 35 4.37 3.77 3.45
C LEU A 35 4.87 3.59 4.88
N GLU A 36 5.88 4.38 5.26
CA GLU A 36 6.31 4.55 6.64
C GLU A 36 5.71 5.84 7.18
N PHE A 37 5.05 5.78 8.33
CA PHE A 37 4.43 6.93 8.97
C PHE A 37 5.36 7.52 10.03
N ASP A 38 5.75 8.79 9.88
CA ASP A 38 6.65 9.49 10.82
C ASP A 38 6.04 9.62 12.22
N SER A 39 4.71 9.77 12.29
CA SER A 39 3.95 10.03 13.52
C SER A 39 4.06 8.91 14.57
N ASP A 40 4.12 7.65 14.11
CA ASP A 40 4.15 6.47 14.97
C ASP A 40 5.27 5.47 14.61
N GLY A 41 6.00 5.71 13.51
CA GLY A 41 7.06 4.84 13.02
C GLY A 41 6.57 3.50 12.46
N THR A 42 5.29 3.40 12.12
CA THR A 42 4.66 2.19 11.58
C THR A 42 4.75 2.14 10.06
N GLU A 43 4.86 0.92 9.52
CA GLU A 43 4.92 0.66 8.09
C GLU A 43 3.66 -0.08 7.66
N HIS A 44 2.98 0.43 6.63
CA HIS A 44 1.75 -0.17 6.11
C HIS A 44 1.74 -0.22 4.58
N PHE A 45 1.31 -1.36 4.02
CA PHE A 45 1.08 -1.52 2.59
C PHE A 45 -0.35 -1.10 2.22
N LEU A 46 -0.46 -0.05 1.40
CA LEU A 46 -1.73 0.55 1.03
C LEU A 46 -1.88 0.71 -0.49
N CYS A 47 -3.11 0.58 -0.98
CA CYS A 47 -3.45 0.94 -2.35
C CYS A 47 -3.48 2.45 -2.53
N PHE A 48 -3.30 2.93 -3.76
CA PHE A 48 -3.31 4.38 -4.03
C PHE A 48 -4.63 5.07 -3.64
N ASP A 49 -5.76 4.36 -3.67
CA ASP A 49 -7.06 4.90 -3.25
C ASP A 49 -7.13 5.13 -1.72
N CYS A 50 -6.57 4.20 -0.93
CA CYS A 50 -6.46 4.37 0.52
C CYS A 50 -5.49 5.50 0.88
N ILE A 51 -4.37 5.60 0.15
CA ILE A 51 -3.37 6.65 0.37
C ILE A 51 -3.96 8.04 0.13
N ASP A 52 -4.79 8.21 -0.91
CA ASP A 52 -5.46 9.48 -1.21
C ASP A 52 -6.48 9.91 -0.14
N ARG A 53 -7.02 8.95 0.63
CA ARG A 53 -7.94 9.23 1.75
C ARG A 53 -7.24 9.55 3.07
N LEU A 54 -5.94 9.28 3.20
CA LEU A 54 -5.23 9.49 4.46
C LEU A 54 -5.11 11.00 4.78
N PRO A 55 -5.09 11.36 6.08
CA PRO A 55 -4.78 12.72 6.50
C PRO A 55 -3.30 13.05 6.27
N ASP A 56 -2.93 14.33 6.46
CA ASP A 56 -1.57 14.84 6.28
C ASP A 56 -0.54 14.18 7.22
N ASP A 57 -0.99 13.80 8.42
CA ASP A 57 -0.20 13.12 9.46
C ASP A 57 -0.88 11.77 9.79
N PRO A 58 -0.69 10.74 8.96
CA PRO A 58 -1.40 9.47 9.09
C PRO A 58 -0.79 8.60 10.19
N THR A 59 -1.66 7.85 10.87
CA THR A 59 -1.29 6.86 11.88
C THR A 59 -1.84 5.47 11.55
N ALA A 60 -1.42 4.45 12.29
CA ALA A 60 -1.98 3.10 12.18
C ALA A 60 -3.49 3.07 12.47
N GLU A 61 -4.00 3.99 13.30
CA GLU A 61 -5.43 4.11 13.60
C GLU A 61 -6.22 4.61 12.37
N ASP A 62 -5.67 5.56 11.61
CA ASP A 62 -6.27 6.05 10.37
C ASP A 62 -6.36 4.93 9.33
N VAL A 63 -5.35 4.07 9.25
CA VAL A 63 -5.36 2.89 8.36
C VAL A 63 -6.46 1.92 8.77
N ALA A 64 -6.57 1.59 10.06
CA ALA A 64 -7.61 0.70 10.55
C ALA A 64 -9.02 1.25 10.29
N ALA A 65 -9.19 2.57 10.34
CA ALA A 65 -10.47 3.24 10.07
C ALA A 65 -10.92 3.14 8.59
N LEU A 66 -10.01 2.90 7.64
CA LEU A 66 -10.34 2.76 6.21
C LEU A 66 -11.11 1.47 5.89
N GLY A 67 -11.04 0.45 6.76
CA GLY A 67 -11.66 -0.86 6.56
C GLY A 67 -13.10 -0.98 7.07
N GLU A 68 -13.60 0.03 7.78
CA GLU A 68 -14.94 0.04 8.39
C GLU A 68 -16.03 0.52 7.41
N SER A 69 -16.10 -0.08 6.21
CA SER A 69 -17.09 0.24 5.16
C SER A 69 -18.09 -0.89 4.89
#